data_AF-A0A316VQ42-F1
#
_entry.id   AF-A0A316VQ42-F1
#
_cell.length_a   1.000
_cell.length_b   1.000
_cell.length_c   1.000
_cell.angle_alpha   90.00
_cell.angle_beta   90.00
_cell.angle_gamma   90.00
#
_symmetry.space_group_name_H-M   'P 1'
#
loop_
_entity.id
_entity.type
_entity.pdbx_description
1 polymer ?
#
loop_
_entity_poly.entity_id
_entity_poly.type
_entity_poly.pdbx_seq_one_letter_code
_entity_poly.pdbx_strand_id
1 'polypeptide(L)' 'MAQYRSHKRKIPKERRVGGWRSALNNPGTSKEGRAHARRQLILHGHVIDAFTSTTMNTRVRRWLGLRARHRN' A
#
# COMPACT_ATOMS: atom_id res chain seq x y z
N MET A 1 -26.61 13.37 -27.36
CA MET A 1 -25.79 13.76 -26.19
C MET A 1 -25.67 12.56 -25.27
N ALA A 2 -24.48 12.01 -25.05
CA ALA A 2 -24.30 10.84 -24.18
C ALA A 2 -24.39 11.28 -22.70
N GLN A 3 -25.40 10.79 -21.97
CA GLN A 3 -25.48 11.02 -20.53
C GLN A 3 -24.38 10.24 -19.81
N TYR A 4 -23.49 10.96 -19.12
CA TYR A 4 -22.49 10.34 -18.25
C TYR A 4 -23.20 9.72 -17.03
N ARG A 5 -23.35 8.40 -17.05
CA ARG A 5 -23.96 7.64 -15.95
C ARG A 5 -22.89 7.36 -14.91
N SER A 6 -22.86 8.19 -13.86
CA SER A 6 -21.94 8.02 -12.73
C SER A 6 -22.27 6.71 -12.00
N HIS A 7 -21.58 5.63 -12.38
CA HIS A 7 -21.62 4.38 -11.63
C HIS A 7 -20.85 4.59 -10.33
N LYS A 8 -21.58 4.79 -9.21
CA LYS A 8 -20.97 4.78 -7.87
C LYS A 8 -20.36 3.40 -7.62
N ARG A 9 -19.09 3.25 -7.95
CA ARG A 9 -18.35 2.00 -7.81
C ARG A 9 -18.13 1.74 -6.32
N LYS A 10 -18.83 0.74 -5.77
CA LYS A 10 -18.55 0.23 -4.42
C LYS A 10 -17.17 -0.42 -4.45
N ILE A 11 -16.21 0.19 -3.76
CA ILE A 11 -14.86 -0.39 -3.66
C ILE A 11 -14.93 -1.55 -2.65
N PRO A 12 -14.59 -2.78 -3.05
CA PRO A 12 -14.55 -3.90 -2.12
C PRO A 12 -13.53 -3.67 -1.01
N LYS A 13 -13.79 -4.21 0.19
CA LYS A 13 -13.00 -3.95 1.40
C LYS A 13 -11.53 -4.34 1.21
N GLU A 14 -11.29 -5.45 0.51
CA GLU A 14 -9.97 -6.01 0.18
C GLU A 14 -9.16 -5.04 -0.68
N ARG A 15 -9.83 -4.33 -1.61
CA ARG A 15 -9.18 -3.31 -2.46
C ARG A 15 -8.70 -2.11 -1.65
N ARG A 16 -9.41 -1.71 -0.59
CA ARG A 16 -9.00 -0.61 0.29
C ARG A 16 -7.73 -0.97 1.06
N VAL A 17 -7.68 -2.17 1.62
CA VAL A 17 -6.51 -2.72 2.32
C VAL A 17 -5.29 -2.77 1.39
N GLY A 18 -5.47 -3.27 0.16
CA GLY A 18 -4.42 -3.26 -0.85
C GLY A 18 -3.91 -1.84 -1.18
N GLY A 19 -4.80 -0.86 -1.26
CA GLY A 19 -4.44 0.55 -1.47
C GLY A 19 -3.58 1.12 -0.35
N TRP A 20 -3.91 0.85 0.91
CA TRP A 20 -3.12 1.30 2.05
C TRP A 20 -1.75 0.62 2.11
N ARG A 21 -1.67 -0.69 1.81
CA ARG A 21 -0.39 -1.40 1.70
C ARG A 21 0.51 -0.78 0.63
N SER A 22 -0.05 -0.44 -0.52
CA SER A 22 0.66 0.26 -1.60
C SER A 22 1.13 1.64 -1.18
N ALA A 23 0.30 2.41 -0.47
CA ALA A 23 0.66 3.74 0.03
C ALA A 23 1.86 3.70 1.00
N LEU A 24 2.02 2.64 1.80
CA LEU A 24 3.17 2.47 2.68
C LEU A 24 4.49 2.20 1.93
N ASN A 25 4.40 1.58 0.76
CA ASN A 25 5.57 1.17 -0.02
C ASN A 25 5.94 2.16 -1.13
N ASN A 26 5.03 3.07 -1.47
CA ASN A 26 5.25 4.05 -2.53
C ASN A 26 6.12 5.22 -2.02
N PRO A 27 7.32 5.44 -2.59
CA PRO A 27 8.22 6.52 -2.18
C PRO A 27 7.63 7.92 -2.41
N GLY A 28 6.71 8.07 -3.37
CA GLY A 28 6.01 9.33 -3.65
C GLY A 28 4.87 9.62 -2.68
N THR A 29 4.56 8.73 -1.74
CA THR A 29 3.52 9.00 -0.73
C THR A 29 4.07 9.87 0.39
N SER A 30 3.35 10.95 0.69
CA SER A 30 3.70 11.87 1.78
C SER A 30 3.80 11.15 3.13
N LYS A 31 4.51 11.76 4.08
CA LYS A 31 4.64 11.21 5.45
C LYS A 31 3.26 11.03 6.09
N GLU A 32 2.38 12.01 5.92
CA GLU A 32 1.01 11.99 6.43
C GLU A 32 0.14 10.92 5.77
N GLY A 33 0.24 10.76 4.45
CA GLY A 33 -0.48 9.72 3.72
C GLY A 33 -0.09 8.31 4.17
N ARG A 34 1.21 8.10 4.46
CA ARG A 34 1.69 6.85 5.05
C ARG A 34 1.18 6.65 6.49
N ALA A 35 1.19 7.68 7.32
CA ALA A 35 0.65 7.60 8.68
C ALA A 35 -0.86 7.28 8.68
N HIS A 36 -1.62 7.86 7.76
CA HIS A 36 -3.03 7.53 7.57
C HIS A 36 -3.22 6.07 7.12
N ALA A 37 -2.47 5.61 6.12
CA ALA A 37 -2.52 4.22 5.66
C ALA A 37 -2.21 3.21 6.77
N ARG A 38 -1.22 3.50 7.65
CA ARG A 38 -0.93 2.65 8.83
C ARG A 38 -2.12 2.57 9.77
N ARG A 39 -2.71 3.71 10.11
CA ARG A 39 -3.89 3.76 11.00
C ARG A 39 -5.04 2.94 10.45
N GLN A 40 -5.31 3.07 9.14
CA GLN A 40 -6.39 2.31 8.50
C GLN A 40 -6.12 0.80 8.49
N LEU A 41 -4.88 0.37 8.24
CA LEU A 41 -4.52 -1.04 8.31
C LEU A 41 -4.73 -1.60 9.73
N ILE A 42 -4.32 -0.87 10.76
CA ILE A 42 -4.52 -1.28 12.16
C ILE A 42 -6.01 -1.40 12.50
N LEU A 43 -6.82 -0.38 12.14
CA LEU A 43 -8.26 -0.38 12.38
C LEU A 43 -8.98 -1.55 11.70
N HIS A 44 -8.45 -2.03 10.58
CA HIS A 44 -8.99 -3.15 9.84
C HIS A 44 -8.38 -4.51 10.25
N GLY A 45 -7.58 -4.59 11.31
CA GLY A 45 -6.98 -5.82 11.82
C GLY A 45 -5.69 -6.25 11.12
N HIS A 46 -5.19 -5.44 10.17
CA HIS A 46 -3.97 -5.69 9.41
C HIS A 46 -2.74 -5.08 10.10
N VAL A 47 -2.54 -5.40 11.38
CA VAL A 47 -1.43 -4.89 12.20
C VAL A 47 -0.08 -5.27 11.59
N ILE A 48 0.11 -6.53 11.19
CA ILE A 48 1.36 -6.99 10.56
C ILE A 48 1.67 -6.12 9.33
N ASP A 49 0.70 -5.92 8.43
CA ASP A 49 0.89 -5.13 7.21
C ASP A 49 1.22 -3.65 7.48
N ALA A 50 0.73 -3.08 8.58
CA ALA A 50 1.01 -1.70 8.98
C ALA A 50 2.48 -1.52 9.41
N PHE A 51 3.06 -2.54 10.05
CA PHE A 51 4.44 -2.54 10.54
C PHE A 51 5.45 -3.09 9.53
N THR A 52 5.06 -4.02 8.66
CA THR A 52 5.94 -4.61 7.64
C THR A 52 6.17 -3.71 6.42
N SER A 53 5.93 -2.40 6.53
CA SER A 53 6.16 -1.45 5.43
C SER A 53 7.58 -1.59 4.87
N THR A 54 7.65 -1.83 3.56
CA THR A 54 8.79 -2.37 2.80
C THR A 54 10.03 -1.48 2.83
N THR A 55 9.93 -0.27 3.37
CA THR A 55 11.03 0.70 3.46
C THR A 55 12.24 0.21 4.27
N MET A 56 12.08 -0.61 5.31
CA MET A 56 13.24 -1.21 5.99
C MET A 56 13.81 -2.41 5.23
N ASN A 57 12.95 -3.17 4.54
CA ASN A 57 13.36 -4.40 3.87
C ASN A 57 14.10 -4.18 2.55
N THR A 58 13.85 -3.10 1.80
CA THR A 58 14.53 -2.91 0.50
C THR A 58 15.97 -2.45 0.65
N ARG A 59 16.27 -1.52 1.57
CA ARG A 59 17.65 -1.10 1.86
C ARG A 59 18.44 -2.23 2.51
N VAL A 60 17.86 -2.93 3.48
CA VAL A 60 18.51 -4.06 4.15
C VAL A 60 18.70 -5.23 3.19
N ARG A 61 17.70 -5.61 2.37
CA ARG A 61 17.88 -6.65 1.33
C ARG A 61 18.86 -6.23 0.24
N ARG A 62 18.93 -4.94 -0.11
CA ARG A 62 19.92 -4.41 -1.07
C ARG A 62 21.32 -4.46 -0.48
N TRP A 63 21.46 -4.14 0.81
CA TRP A 63 22.73 -4.25 1.54
C TRP A 63 23.16 -5.71 1.72
N LEU A 64 22.22 -6.62 1.97
CA LEU A 64 22.46 -8.06 2.11
C LEU A 64 22.56 -8.83 0.78
N GLY A 65 22.53 -8.16 -0.37
CA GLY A 65 22.61 -8.82 -1.68
C GLY A 65 21.42 -9.73 -2.05
N LEU A 66 20.34 -9.75 -1.25
CA LEU A 66 19.16 -10.61 -1.41
C LEU A 66 18.17 -10.11 -2.47
N ARG A 67 18.67 -9.58 -3.60
CA ARG A 67 17.82 -8.99 -4.64
C ARG A 67 16.93 -10.07 -5.27
N ALA A 68 15.61 -9.89 -5.15
CA ALA A 68 14.67 -10.61 -6.02
C ALA A 68 14.94 -10.19 -7.47
N ARG A 69 15.45 -11.12 -8.29
CA ARG A 69 15.55 -10.90 -9.74
C ARG A 69 14.14 -10.65 -10.26
N HIS A 70 13.95 -9.51 -10.91
CA HIS A 70 12.71 -9.20 -11.62
C HIS A 70 12.53 -10.31 -12.67
N ARG A 71 11.55 -11.21 -12.45
CA ARG A 71 11.17 -12.18 -13.46
C ARG A 71 10.46 -11.38 -14.55
N ASN A 72 11.04 -11.44 -15.75
CA ASN A 72 10.49 -10.84 -16.97
C ASN A 72 9.23 -11.62 -17.40
#